data_AF-A0A5R9P098-F1
#
_entry.id   AF-A0A5R9P098-F1
#
_cell.length_a   1.000
_cell.length_b   1.000
_cell.length_c   1.000
_cell.angle_alpha   90.00
_cell.angle_beta   90.00
_cell.angle_gamma   90.00
#
_symmetry.space_group_name_H-M   'P 1'
#
loop_
_entity.id
_entity.type
_entity.pdbx_description
1 polymer ?
#
loop_
_entity_poly.entity_id
_entity_poly.type
_entity_poly.pdbx_seq_one_letter_code
_entity_poly.pdbx_strand_id
1 'polypeptide(L)'
;MNTFRATIKEGSLRYEDVARILGLDVATLIQFGLKVGFINLDTCMAICNLLDVSFFDLFPSLDDMRPELGKDAELEDELPFIYALFEKTENHPKVLGCGIDPDLRPWYVAVHLTSGVERRYRLSSVEKNRLDNAMTSAKDTKGYFVFHADCQTIILRRSAVQDVRFSNAMSYAQFSSDERAFAATVVLPNSPFPAVTGMTADDSSPGGHGSPLYDLINIARAGGDLPAFIRLPEEEELRFLQIENMEVLEIPVGLTIPGFYDDDEDDGQEVPETLLLMEAMGTA
;
A
#
# COMPACT_ATOMS: atom_id res chain seq x y z
N MET A 1 12.82 -7.62 -15.34
CA MET A 1 11.55 -8.26 -14.90
C MET A 1 11.56 -8.25 -13.37
N ASN A 2 10.44 -8.00 -12.68
CA ASN A 2 10.41 -8.02 -11.20
C ASN A 2 10.57 -9.48 -10.74
N THR A 3 11.64 -9.81 -10.01
CA THR A 3 11.94 -11.19 -9.58
C THR A 3 10.77 -11.77 -8.78
N PHE A 4 10.12 -10.98 -7.92
CA PHE A 4 8.93 -11.41 -7.19
C PHE A 4 7.78 -11.86 -8.11
N ARG A 5 7.43 -11.05 -9.13
CA ARG A 5 6.37 -11.44 -10.09
C ARG A 5 6.77 -12.68 -10.90
N ALA A 6 8.05 -12.82 -11.22
CA ALA A 6 8.56 -13.99 -11.93
C ALA A 6 8.46 -15.26 -11.07
N THR A 7 8.89 -15.19 -9.80
CA THR A 7 8.83 -16.32 -8.86
C THR A 7 7.39 -16.75 -8.57
N ILE A 8 6.47 -15.80 -8.37
CA ILE A 8 5.04 -16.10 -8.18
C ILE A 8 4.47 -16.80 -9.42
N LYS A 9 4.80 -16.30 -10.63
CA LYS A 9 4.36 -16.90 -11.89
C LYS A 9 4.97 -18.28 -12.14
N GLU A 10 6.25 -18.48 -11.84
CA GLU A 10 6.94 -19.78 -11.95
C GLU A 10 6.34 -20.81 -10.98
N GLY A 11 5.94 -20.38 -9.78
CA GLY A 11 5.23 -21.21 -8.81
C GLY A 11 3.77 -21.50 -9.18
N SER A 12 3.24 -20.90 -10.26
CA SER A 12 1.81 -20.97 -10.61
C SER A 12 0.90 -20.56 -9.45
N LEU A 13 1.32 -19.56 -8.67
CA LEU A 13 0.57 -19.02 -7.52
C LEU A 13 -0.13 -17.73 -7.93
N ARG A 14 -1.34 -17.51 -7.42
CA ARG A 14 -2.03 -16.22 -7.54
C ARG A 14 -1.75 -15.34 -6.31
N TYR A 15 -1.79 -14.02 -6.46
CA TYR A 15 -1.53 -13.12 -5.34
C TYR A 15 -2.53 -13.32 -4.20
N GLU A 16 -3.78 -13.63 -4.51
CA GLU A 16 -4.86 -13.87 -3.54
C GLU A 16 -4.55 -15.07 -2.65
N ASP A 17 -3.97 -16.13 -3.22
CA ASP A 17 -3.63 -17.35 -2.49
C ASP A 17 -2.46 -17.09 -1.54
N VAL A 18 -1.41 -16.39 -2.03
CA VAL A 18 -0.26 -15.98 -1.21
C VAL A 18 -0.68 -15.03 -0.11
N ALA A 19 -1.51 -14.02 -0.42
CA ALA A 19 -2.01 -13.05 0.54
C ALA A 19 -2.80 -13.74 1.67
N ARG A 20 -3.69 -14.68 1.31
CA ARG A 20 -4.48 -15.46 2.27
C ARG A 20 -3.59 -16.29 3.20
N ILE A 21 -2.61 -17.00 2.66
CA ILE A 21 -1.70 -17.84 3.46
C ILE A 21 -0.89 -16.98 4.45
N LEU A 22 -0.46 -15.80 4.01
CA LEU A 22 0.33 -14.89 4.84
C LEU A 22 -0.50 -14.00 5.77
N GLY A 23 -1.84 -14.04 5.67
CA GLY A 23 -2.73 -13.15 6.43
C GLY A 23 -2.54 -11.67 6.07
N LEU A 24 -2.24 -11.39 4.80
CA LEU A 24 -2.00 -10.05 4.27
C LEU A 24 -3.15 -9.62 3.36
N ASP A 25 -3.28 -8.32 3.17
CA ASP A 25 -4.16 -7.79 2.14
C ASP A 25 -3.54 -8.00 0.75
N VAL A 26 -4.31 -8.51 -0.21
CA VAL A 26 -3.80 -8.79 -1.57
C VAL A 26 -3.26 -7.54 -2.26
N ALA A 27 -3.82 -6.36 -1.95
CA ALA A 27 -3.32 -5.10 -2.48
C ALA A 27 -1.86 -4.82 -2.08
N THR A 28 -1.41 -5.32 -0.92
CA THR A 28 -0.01 -5.19 -0.49
C THR A 28 0.93 -5.93 -1.45
N LEU A 29 0.56 -7.14 -1.87
CA LEU A 29 1.36 -7.95 -2.78
C LEU A 29 1.34 -7.39 -4.20
N ILE A 30 0.17 -6.98 -4.69
CA ILE A 30 0.01 -6.36 -6.02
C ILE A 30 0.83 -5.07 -6.10
N GLN A 31 0.73 -4.19 -5.10
CA GLN A 31 1.54 -2.97 -4.99
C GLN A 31 3.04 -3.27 -5.06
N PHE A 32 3.50 -4.23 -4.28
CA PHE A 32 4.90 -4.64 -4.28
C PHE A 32 5.33 -5.22 -5.64
N GLY A 33 4.49 -6.04 -6.28
CA GLY A 33 4.68 -6.54 -7.63
C GLY A 33 4.80 -5.43 -8.69
N LEU A 34 4.00 -4.37 -8.54
CA LEU A 34 4.02 -3.17 -9.38
C LEU A 34 5.10 -2.15 -9.00
N LYS A 35 5.90 -2.44 -7.95
CA LYS A 35 6.92 -1.53 -7.39
C LYS A 35 6.35 -0.19 -6.94
N VAL A 36 5.13 -0.22 -6.41
CA VAL A 36 4.46 0.95 -5.84
C VAL A 36 4.50 0.84 -4.32
N GLY A 37 5.13 1.82 -3.66
CA GLY A 37 5.26 1.84 -2.21
C GLY A 37 6.41 0.99 -1.68
N PHE A 38 6.36 0.71 -0.38
CA PHE A 38 7.39 -0.05 0.33
C PHE A 38 6.75 -1.10 1.22
N ILE A 39 7.38 -2.26 1.31
CA ILE A 39 6.95 -3.38 2.15
C ILE A 39 7.92 -3.56 3.32
N ASN A 40 7.45 -3.99 4.48
CA ASN A 40 8.33 -4.21 5.63
C ASN A 40 9.11 -5.54 5.50
N LEU A 41 10.23 -5.63 6.22
CA LEU A 41 11.09 -6.83 6.21
C LEU A 41 10.31 -8.09 6.61
N ASP A 42 9.48 -8.02 7.65
CA ASP A 42 8.73 -9.19 8.12
C ASP A 42 7.88 -9.82 7.01
N THR A 43 7.22 -8.99 6.19
CA THR A 43 6.47 -9.49 5.04
C THR A 43 7.38 -10.03 3.94
N CYS A 44 8.53 -9.40 3.66
CA CYS A 44 9.52 -9.96 2.74
C CYS A 44 9.96 -11.36 3.19
N MET A 45 10.28 -11.54 4.47
CA MET A 45 10.71 -12.83 5.01
C MET A 45 9.58 -13.86 4.96
N ALA A 46 8.34 -13.45 5.25
CA ALA A 46 7.17 -14.31 5.14
C ALA A 46 6.96 -14.80 3.69
N ILE A 47 7.14 -13.91 2.70
CA ILE A 47 7.12 -14.27 1.27
C ILE A 47 8.26 -15.25 0.94
N CYS A 48 9.50 -14.97 1.37
CA CYS A 48 10.65 -15.83 1.11
C CYS A 48 10.42 -17.25 1.66
N ASN A 49 9.92 -17.33 2.90
CA ASN A 49 9.62 -18.60 3.56
C ASN A 49 8.49 -19.37 2.86
N LEU A 50 7.42 -18.69 2.44
CA LEU A 50 6.31 -19.33 1.72
C LEU A 50 6.74 -19.86 0.35
N LEU A 51 7.60 -19.13 -0.35
CA LEU A 51 8.08 -19.50 -1.69
C LEU A 51 9.30 -20.45 -1.66
N ASP A 52 9.83 -20.75 -0.47
CA ASP A 52 11.07 -21.53 -0.27
C ASP A 52 12.24 -20.98 -1.10
N VAL A 53 12.44 -19.65 -1.04
CA VAL A 53 13.53 -18.94 -1.74
C VAL A 53 14.38 -18.14 -0.76
N SER A 54 15.70 -18.07 -1.03
CA SER A 54 16.61 -17.18 -0.29
C SER A 54 16.18 -15.72 -0.46
N PHE A 55 16.41 -14.90 0.57
CA PHE A 55 16.15 -13.46 0.51
C PHE A 55 16.94 -12.79 -0.61
N PHE A 56 18.20 -13.18 -0.80
CA PHE A 56 19.07 -12.60 -1.82
C PHE A 56 18.71 -13.05 -3.24
N ASP A 57 18.06 -14.21 -3.40
CA ASP A 57 17.52 -14.66 -4.68
C ASP A 57 16.26 -13.88 -5.05
N LEU A 58 15.38 -13.58 -4.07
CA LEU A 58 14.21 -12.73 -4.29
C LEU A 58 14.62 -11.27 -4.55
N PHE A 59 15.74 -10.82 -3.96
CA PHE A 59 16.30 -9.47 -4.11
C PHE A 59 17.73 -9.47 -4.69
N PRO A 60 17.92 -9.82 -5.98
CA PRO A 60 19.27 -9.93 -6.57
C PRO A 60 20.10 -8.65 -6.55
N SER A 61 19.47 -7.49 -6.36
CA SER A 61 20.18 -6.20 -6.22
C SER A 61 20.93 -6.07 -4.88
N LEU A 62 20.67 -6.96 -3.92
CA LEU A 62 21.36 -7.06 -2.64
C LEU A 62 22.36 -8.23 -2.60
N ASP A 63 22.55 -8.95 -3.71
CA ASP A 63 23.39 -10.15 -3.77
C ASP A 63 24.85 -9.89 -3.39
N ASP A 64 25.35 -8.67 -3.63
CA ASP A 64 26.69 -8.27 -3.19
C ASP A 64 26.86 -8.18 -1.66
N MET A 65 25.75 -8.25 -0.93
CA MET A 65 25.68 -8.30 0.53
C MET A 65 25.39 -9.70 1.06
N ARG A 66 25.28 -10.71 0.18
CA ARG A 66 24.99 -12.09 0.57
C ARG A 66 26.10 -12.61 1.50
N PRO A 67 25.75 -13.21 2.66
CA PRO A 67 26.74 -13.84 3.51
C PRO A 67 27.35 -15.08 2.83
N GLU A 68 28.62 -15.37 3.13
CA GLU A 68 29.26 -16.62 2.73
C GLU A 68 28.75 -17.77 3.61
N LEU A 69 27.61 -18.35 3.22
CA LEU A 69 27.01 -19.51 3.87
C LEU A 69 27.29 -20.80 3.09
N GLY A 70 27.16 -21.94 3.78
CA GLY A 70 27.22 -23.25 3.14
C GLY A 70 26.07 -23.44 2.14
N LYS A 71 26.22 -24.39 1.21
CA LYS A 71 25.18 -24.69 0.20
C LYS A 71 23.87 -25.21 0.78
N ASP A 72 23.92 -25.73 2.00
CA ASP A 72 22.78 -26.32 2.72
C ASP A 72 22.23 -25.34 3.78
N ALA A 73 22.59 -24.05 3.72
CA ALA A 73 22.11 -23.05 4.66
C ALA A 73 20.63 -22.77 4.42
N GLU A 74 19.87 -22.72 5.51
CA GLU A 74 18.45 -22.42 5.48
C GLU A 74 18.22 -20.90 5.62
N LEU A 75 17.00 -20.43 5.33
CA LEU A 75 16.63 -19.02 5.49
C LEU A 75 16.88 -18.52 6.92
N GLU A 76 16.73 -19.40 7.92
CA GLU A 76 17.01 -19.09 9.33
C GLU A 76 18.48 -18.74 9.59
N ASP A 77 19.41 -19.34 8.83
CA ASP A 77 20.84 -19.04 8.92
C ASP A 77 21.17 -17.66 8.30
N GLU A 78 20.38 -17.22 7.32
CA GLU A 78 20.52 -15.90 6.67
C GLU A 78 19.99 -14.75 7.55
N LEU A 79 18.97 -15.01 8.38
CA LEU A 79 18.25 -13.99 9.15
C LEU A 79 19.16 -13.00 9.91
N PRO A 80 20.16 -13.43 10.71
CA PRO A 80 21.01 -12.50 11.44
C PRO A 80 21.78 -11.53 10.53
N PHE A 81 22.19 -12.01 9.35
CA PHE A 81 22.89 -11.18 8.36
C PHE A 81 21.94 -10.20 7.72
N ILE A 82 20.73 -10.65 7.37
CA ILE A 82 19.68 -9.79 6.83
C ILE A 82 19.37 -8.67 7.82
N TYR A 83 19.08 -8.96 9.10
CA TYR A 83 18.84 -7.92 10.11
C TYR A 83 20.02 -6.93 10.24
N ALA A 84 21.27 -7.42 10.20
CA ALA A 84 22.45 -6.56 10.21
C ALA A 84 22.54 -5.62 9.00
N LEU A 85 21.91 -5.94 7.86
CA LEU A 85 21.81 -5.02 6.73
C LEU A 85 20.97 -3.79 7.08
N PHE A 86 19.86 -3.97 7.81
CA PHE A 86 18.92 -2.91 8.17
C PHE A 86 19.43 -2.04 9.32
N GLU A 87 20.24 -2.59 10.22
CA GLU A 87 20.87 -1.81 11.30
C GLU A 87 21.88 -0.78 10.78
N LYS A 88 22.51 -1.06 9.64
CA LYS A 88 23.53 -0.20 9.03
C LYS A 88 22.90 0.81 8.07
N THR A 89 22.89 2.08 8.46
CA THR A 89 22.29 3.18 7.68
C THR A 89 22.90 3.36 6.29
N GLU A 90 24.15 2.96 6.08
CA GLU A 90 24.82 2.96 4.77
C GLU A 90 24.16 2.03 3.73
N ASN A 91 23.43 1.00 4.18
CA ASN A 91 22.74 0.05 3.31
C ASN A 91 21.31 0.51 2.95
N HIS A 92 20.74 1.46 3.70
CA HIS A 92 19.34 1.91 3.53
C HIS A 92 19.01 2.32 2.09
N PRO A 93 19.87 3.04 1.35
CA PRO A 93 19.57 3.39 -0.04
C PRO A 93 19.38 2.17 -0.97
N LYS A 94 20.15 1.09 -0.74
CA LYS A 94 20.04 -0.15 -1.53
C LYS A 94 18.77 -0.93 -1.18
N VAL A 95 18.45 -1.03 0.11
CA VAL A 95 17.21 -1.64 0.63
C VAL A 95 15.98 -0.92 0.06
N LEU A 96 15.98 0.41 0.09
CA LEU A 96 14.95 1.24 -0.53
C LEU A 96 14.82 1.01 -2.04
N GLY A 97 15.95 0.86 -2.74
CA GLY A 97 15.98 0.54 -4.16
C GLY A 97 15.29 -0.79 -4.52
N CYS A 98 15.14 -1.69 -3.55
CA CYS A 98 14.43 -2.96 -3.68
C CYS A 98 12.94 -2.86 -3.32
N GLY A 99 12.44 -1.68 -2.95
CA GLY A 99 11.05 -1.50 -2.50
C GLY A 99 10.80 -2.00 -1.07
N ILE A 100 11.86 -2.17 -0.27
CA ILE A 100 11.76 -2.60 1.12
C ILE A 100 11.91 -1.38 2.04
N ASP A 101 11.11 -1.30 3.09
CA ASP A 101 11.22 -0.27 4.11
C ASP A 101 12.47 -0.52 4.98
N PRO A 102 13.43 0.42 5.04
CA PRO A 102 14.67 0.25 5.80
C PRO A 102 14.48 0.36 7.32
N ASP A 103 13.35 0.86 7.81
CA ASP A 103 13.05 0.84 9.25
C ASP A 103 12.26 -0.42 9.59
N LEU A 104 12.79 -1.19 10.53
CA LEU A 104 12.16 -2.42 11.01
C LEU A 104 10.92 -2.15 11.87
N ARG A 105 10.76 -0.93 12.38
CA ARG A 105 9.63 -0.59 13.25
C ARG A 105 8.41 -0.24 12.40
N PRO A 106 7.22 -0.72 12.78
CA PRO A 106 6.00 -0.25 12.13
C PRO A 106 5.77 1.21 12.51
N TRP A 107 5.46 2.06 11.54
CA TRP A 107 5.09 3.46 11.78
C TRP A 107 3.60 3.65 11.58
N TYR A 108 3.00 4.37 12.52
CA TYR A 108 1.60 4.79 12.46
C TYR A 108 1.51 6.30 12.60
N VAL A 109 0.51 6.88 11.97
CA VAL A 109 0.12 8.28 12.19
C VAL A 109 -1.35 8.33 12.60
N ALA A 110 -1.63 9.04 13.69
CA ALA A 110 -2.97 9.49 14.05
C ALA A 110 -3.11 10.96 13.65
N VAL A 111 -4.15 11.28 12.90
CA VAL A 111 -4.49 12.63 12.46
C VAL A 111 -5.83 12.99 13.07
N HIS A 112 -5.83 13.97 13.98
CA HIS A 112 -7.05 14.56 14.52
C HIS A 112 -7.47 15.72 13.61
N LEU A 113 -8.68 15.64 13.10
CA LEU A 113 -9.25 16.64 12.19
C LEU A 113 -10.09 17.68 12.93
N THR A 114 -10.27 18.85 12.34
CA THR A 114 -11.07 19.94 12.92
C THR A 114 -12.55 19.60 13.12
N SER A 115 -13.09 18.63 12.39
CA SER A 115 -14.42 18.05 12.63
C SER A 115 -14.53 17.24 13.93
N GLY A 116 -13.41 16.91 14.58
CA GLY A 116 -13.32 15.98 15.70
C GLY A 116 -13.15 14.51 15.29
N VAL A 117 -13.08 14.22 13.99
CA VAL A 117 -12.78 12.87 13.49
C VAL A 117 -11.28 12.59 13.62
N GLU A 118 -10.93 11.43 14.18
CA GLU A 118 -9.55 10.92 14.18
C GLU A 118 -9.40 9.84 13.11
N ARG A 119 -8.35 9.94 12.29
CA ARG A 119 -7.96 8.91 11.32
C ARG A 119 -6.59 8.36 11.67
N ARG A 120 -6.44 7.04 11.57
CA ARG A 120 -5.20 6.33 11.89
C ARG A 120 -4.74 5.54 10.69
N TYR A 121 -3.46 5.64 10.39
CA TYR A 121 -2.86 5.07 9.19
C TYR A 121 -1.55 4.37 9.53
N ARG A 122 -1.28 3.25 8.87
CA ARG A 122 0.04 2.64 8.83
C ARG A 122 0.85 3.24 7.69
N LEU A 123 2.08 3.66 7.97
CA LEU A 123 3.00 4.27 7.02
C LEU A 123 4.28 3.45 6.92
N SER A 124 4.95 3.54 5.77
CA SER A 124 6.38 3.24 5.69
C SER A 124 7.19 4.35 6.37
N SER A 125 8.42 4.07 6.78
CA SER A 125 9.33 5.07 7.35
C SER A 125 9.61 6.21 6.36
N VAL A 126 9.62 5.90 5.06
CA VAL A 126 9.77 6.88 3.97
C VAL A 126 8.60 7.84 3.93
N GLU A 127 7.36 7.34 3.92
CA GLU A 127 6.16 8.18 3.90
C GLU A 127 6.00 8.93 5.23
N LYS A 128 6.35 8.32 6.36
CA LYS A 128 6.42 9.00 7.66
C LYS A 128 7.37 10.20 7.62
N ASN A 129 8.59 10.01 7.13
CA ASN A 129 9.59 11.09 7.07
C ASN A 129 9.21 12.17 6.06
N ARG A 130 8.60 11.78 4.93
CA ARG A 130 8.06 12.71 3.95
C ARG A 130 6.93 13.57 4.53
N LEU A 131 5.99 12.97 5.26
CA LEU A 131 4.87 13.67 5.88
C LEU A 131 5.36 14.60 7.01
N ASP A 132 6.26 14.12 7.86
CA ASP A 132 6.92 14.89 8.93
C ASP A 132 7.65 16.13 8.38
N ASN A 133 8.44 15.95 7.32
CA ASN A 133 9.10 17.06 6.63
C ASN A 133 8.10 18.02 5.98
N ALA A 134 7.03 17.51 5.37
CA ALA A 134 5.99 18.34 4.75
C ALA A 134 5.24 19.20 5.79
N MET A 135 4.94 18.62 6.95
CA MET A 135 4.31 19.34 8.07
C MET A 135 5.25 20.39 8.66
N THR A 136 6.52 20.05 8.88
CA THR A 136 7.52 20.96 9.47
C THR A 136 7.88 22.11 8.53
N SER A 137 7.86 21.87 7.21
CA SER A 137 8.20 22.89 6.21
C SER A 137 7.01 23.72 5.73
N ALA A 138 5.77 23.37 6.11
CA ALA A 138 4.58 24.10 5.74
C ALA A 138 4.62 25.53 6.32
N LYS A 139 4.47 26.53 5.44
CA LYS A 139 4.47 27.96 5.83
C LYS A 139 3.08 28.52 6.13
N ASP A 140 2.05 27.84 5.64
CA ASP A 140 0.65 28.17 5.82
C ASP A 140 -0.20 26.90 5.87
N THR A 141 -1.50 27.06 6.08
CA THR A 141 -2.48 25.98 6.12
C THR A 141 -3.15 25.72 4.76
N LYS A 142 -2.62 26.26 3.67
CA LYS A 142 -3.21 26.11 2.33
C LYS A 142 -2.72 24.83 1.65
N GLY A 143 -3.58 24.30 0.78
CA GLY A 143 -3.31 23.09 0.01
C GLY A 143 -3.48 21.79 0.80
N TYR A 144 -2.74 20.77 0.39
CA TYR A 144 -2.93 19.39 0.83
C TYR A 144 -1.61 18.75 1.25
N PHE A 145 -1.71 17.77 2.15
CA PHE A 145 -0.73 16.71 2.31
C PHE A 145 -1.22 15.51 1.50
N VAL A 146 -0.36 14.94 0.67
CA VAL A 146 -0.65 13.72 -0.09
C VAL A 146 0.40 12.68 0.27
N PHE A 147 -0.04 11.53 0.77
CA PHE A 147 0.84 10.44 1.21
C PHE A 147 0.17 9.08 0.99
N HIS A 148 0.96 8.02 1.01
CA HIS A 148 0.46 6.65 0.92
C HIS A 148 0.41 5.97 2.29
N ALA A 149 -0.67 5.25 2.54
CA ALA A 149 -0.90 4.52 3.78
C ALA A 149 -1.72 3.26 3.50
N ASP A 150 -1.26 2.09 3.95
CA ASP A 150 -2.06 0.85 4.01
C ASP A 150 -2.89 0.57 2.74
N CYS A 151 -2.23 0.54 1.58
CA CYS A 151 -2.87 0.36 0.26
C CYS A 151 -3.85 1.46 -0.17
N GLN A 152 -3.76 2.65 0.41
CA GLN A 152 -4.53 3.83 0.03
C GLN A 152 -3.62 5.03 -0.26
N THR A 153 -4.08 5.92 -1.12
CA THR A 153 -3.57 7.27 -1.26
C THR A 153 -4.45 8.21 -0.46
N ILE A 154 -3.85 8.98 0.45
CA ILE A 154 -4.55 9.91 1.33
C ILE A 154 -4.31 11.34 0.84
N ILE A 155 -5.38 12.09 0.62
CA ILE A 155 -5.36 13.54 0.39
C ILE A 155 -5.94 14.20 1.63
N LEU A 156 -5.08 14.84 2.43
CA LEU A 156 -5.42 15.50 3.69
C LEU A 156 -5.33 17.02 3.52
N ARG A 157 -6.42 17.74 3.73
CA ARG A 157 -6.41 19.21 3.67
C ARG A 157 -5.63 19.76 4.85
N ARG A 158 -4.63 20.62 4.59
CA ARG A 158 -3.74 21.13 5.67
C ARG A 158 -4.50 21.91 6.73
N SER A 159 -5.46 22.73 6.31
CA SER A 159 -6.29 23.52 7.23
C SER A 159 -7.25 22.69 8.10
N ALA A 160 -7.45 21.41 7.78
CA ALA A 160 -8.29 20.51 8.56
C ALA A 160 -7.52 19.77 9.65
N VAL A 161 -6.18 19.87 9.66
CA VAL A 161 -5.34 19.20 10.66
C VAL A 161 -5.37 19.97 11.96
N GLN A 162 -5.89 19.34 13.02
CA GLN A 162 -5.85 19.87 14.38
C GLN A 162 -4.61 19.40 15.14
N ASP A 163 -4.33 18.08 15.09
CA ASP A 163 -3.20 17.46 15.77
C ASP A 163 -2.71 16.23 14.97
N VAL A 164 -1.41 15.94 15.05
CA VAL A 164 -0.81 14.77 14.39
C VAL A 164 0.19 14.10 15.32
N ARG A 165 0.06 12.78 15.44
CA ARG A 165 0.95 11.97 16.26
C ARG A 165 1.51 10.80 15.46
N PHE A 166 2.83 10.74 15.36
CA PHE A 166 3.55 9.56 14.89
C PHE A 166 3.87 8.62 16.05
N SER A 167 3.70 7.31 15.84
CA SER A 167 3.97 6.31 16.87
C SER A 167 4.33 4.97 16.25
N ASN A 168 5.07 4.15 16.98
CA ASN A 168 5.37 2.76 16.62
C ASN A 168 4.47 1.73 17.31
N ALA A 169 3.54 2.20 18.16
CA ALA A 169 2.62 1.36 18.91
C ALA A 169 1.24 2.03 18.90
N MET A 170 0.39 1.61 17.96
CA MET A 170 -0.97 2.13 17.82
C MET A 170 -1.90 1.04 17.29
N SER A 171 -3.11 0.96 17.87
CA SER A 171 -4.20 0.20 17.26
C SER A 171 -4.83 1.05 16.16
N TYR A 172 -5.00 0.45 14.97
CA TYR A 172 -5.67 1.06 13.83
C TYR A 172 -6.54 0.00 13.14
N ALA A 173 -7.55 0.44 12.40
CA ALA A 173 -8.35 -0.43 11.56
C ALA A 173 -7.65 -0.57 10.20
N GLN A 174 -7.11 -1.75 9.93
CA GLN A 174 -6.42 -2.04 8.68
C GLN A 174 -7.35 -1.89 7.47
N PHE A 175 -6.80 -1.42 6.36
CA PHE A 175 -7.45 -1.46 5.07
C PHE A 175 -7.62 -2.91 4.61
N SER A 176 -8.80 -3.20 4.07
CA SER A 176 -9.11 -4.48 3.46
C SER A 176 -9.64 -4.22 2.05
N SER A 177 -8.95 -4.74 1.05
CA SER A 177 -9.38 -4.72 -0.35
C SER A 177 -10.65 -5.55 -0.54
N ASP A 178 -10.81 -6.67 0.17
CA ASP A 178 -12.06 -7.46 0.16
C ASP A 178 -13.29 -6.61 0.53
N GLU A 179 -13.13 -5.66 1.47
CA GLU A 179 -14.23 -4.79 1.90
C GLU A 179 -14.34 -3.50 1.09
N ARG A 180 -13.22 -2.94 0.64
CA ARG A 180 -13.13 -1.53 0.20
C ARG A 180 -12.34 -1.29 -1.09
N ALA A 181 -12.03 -2.32 -1.89
CA ALA A 181 -11.26 -2.20 -3.14
C ALA A 181 -11.79 -1.10 -4.09
N PHE A 182 -13.12 -0.95 -4.19
CA PHE A 182 -13.77 -0.01 -5.10
C PHE A 182 -14.47 1.15 -4.39
N ALA A 183 -14.05 1.47 -3.16
CA ALA A 183 -14.71 2.49 -2.35
C ALA A 183 -13.72 3.52 -1.79
N ALA A 184 -13.93 4.79 -2.15
CA ALA A 184 -13.22 5.90 -1.52
C ALA A 184 -13.92 6.34 -0.24
N THR A 185 -13.14 6.77 0.75
CA THR A 185 -13.66 7.33 2.00
C THR A 185 -13.40 8.82 2.04
N VAL A 186 -14.44 9.62 2.31
CA VAL A 186 -14.34 11.08 2.44
C VAL A 186 -14.76 11.52 3.83
N VAL A 187 -13.97 12.40 4.44
CA VAL A 187 -14.31 13.08 5.70
C VAL A 187 -14.66 14.53 5.38
N LEU A 188 -15.84 14.95 5.81
CA LEU A 188 -16.37 16.30 5.61
C LEU A 188 -16.42 17.04 6.95
N PRO A 189 -16.17 18.36 6.98
CA PRO A 189 -16.05 19.13 8.23
C PRO A 189 -17.32 19.13 9.08
N ASN A 190 -18.49 18.95 8.46
CA ASN A 190 -19.80 18.97 9.12
C ASN A 190 -20.38 17.56 9.32
N SER A 191 -19.59 16.50 9.09
CA SER A 191 -20.01 15.13 9.29
C SER A 191 -19.11 14.45 10.32
N PRO A 192 -19.66 13.98 11.45
CA PRO A 192 -18.88 13.18 12.42
C PRO A 192 -18.57 11.77 11.89
N PHE A 193 -19.21 11.37 10.78
CA PHE A 193 -19.02 10.06 10.15
C PHE A 193 -18.38 10.21 8.77
N PRO A 194 -17.29 9.48 8.50
CA PRO A 194 -16.75 9.37 7.14
C PRO A 194 -17.82 8.79 6.20
N ALA A 195 -17.94 9.37 5.01
CA ALA A 195 -18.80 8.82 3.96
C ALA A 195 -17.97 7.88 3.09
N VAL A 196 -18.47 6.67 2.86
CA VAL A 196 -17.88 5.69 1.95
C VAL A 196 -18.69 5.72 0.66
N THR A 197 -17.99 5.84 -0.47
CA THR A 197 -18.65 5.90 -1.78
C THR A 197 -17.97 4.99 -2.78
N GLY A 198 -18.79 4.28 -3.57
CA GLY A 198 -18.32 3.51 -4.71
C GLY A 198 -17.66 4.40 -5.75
N MET A 199 -16.59 3.90 -6.36
CA MET A 199 -15.78 4.55 -7.39
C MET A 199 -15.40 3.53 -8.46
N THR A 200 -15.10 4.01 -9.66
CA THR A 200 -14.53 3.18 -10.74
C THR A 200 -13.04 3.45 -10.78
N ALA A 201 -12.26 2.39 -11.00
CA ALA A 201 -10.82 2.52 -11.16
C ALA A 201 -10.49 3.28 -12.43
N ASP A 202 -9.51 4.17 -12.39
CA ASP A 202 -9.01 4.88 -13.56
C ASP A 202 -8.62 3.89 -14.69
N ASP A 203 -9.06 4.18 -15.91
CA ASP A 203 -8.75 3.38 -17.09
C ASP A 203 -8.28 4.30 -18.23
N SER A 204 -6.97 4.23 -18.47
CA SER A 204 -6.28 4.98 -19.52
C SER A 204 -6.23 4.24 -20.86
N SER A 205 -6.88 3.07 -20.96
CA SER A 205 -6.96 2.31 -22.20
C SER A 205 -7.80 3.02 -23.28
N PRO A 206 -7.61 2.69 -24.57
CA PRO A 206 -8.41 3.28 -25.65
C PRO A 206 -9.91 2.99 -25.48
N GLY A 207 -10.71 4.04 -25.23
CA GLY A 207 -12.15 3.92 -24.98
C GLY A 207 -12.52 3.90 -23.49
N GLY A 208 -11.54 3.87 -22.61
CA GLY A 208 -11.73 4.05 -21.17
C GLY A 208 -12.16 5.48 -20.81
N HIS A 209 -12.68 5.62 -19.60
CA HIS A 209 -13.14 6.89 -19.00
C HIS A 209 -12.02 7.84 -18.53
N GLY A 210 -10.75 7.53 -18.78
CA GLY A 210 -9.61 8.40 -18.45
C GLY A 210 -9.06 8.14 -17.03
N SER A 211 -8.36 9.13 -16.47
CA SER A 211 -7.66 9.00 -15.18
C SER A 211 -8.00 10.12 -14.17
N PRO A 212 -9.30 10.35 -13.89
CA PRO A 212 -9.73 11.45 -13.02
C PRO A 212 -9.17 11.37 -11.58
N LEU A 213 -8.98 10.18 -11.01
CA LEU A 213 -8.47 10.04 -9.64
C LEU A 213 -6.96 10.32 -9.58
N TYR A 214 -6.20 9.83 -10.56
CA TYR A 214 -4.79 10.13 -10.72
C TYR A 214 -4.54 11.62 -10.93
N ASP A 215 -5.35 12.27 -11.78
CA ASP A 215 -5.29 13.72 -12.00
C ASP A 215 -5.59 14.50 -10.72
N LEU A 216 -6.62 14.09 -9.96
CA LEU A 216 -6.96 14.67 -8.67
C LEU A 216 -5.77 14.60 -7.69
N ILE A 217 -5.11 13.44 -7.58
CA ILE A 217 -3.94 13.24 -6.73
C ILE A 217 -2.79 14.16 -7.16
N ASN A 218 -2.55 14.29 -8.46
CA ASN A 218 -1.47 15.14 -8.98
C ASN A 218 -1.74 16.63 -8.76
N ILE A 219 -2.99 17.08 -8.94
CA ILE A 219 -3.40 18.45 -8.61
C ILE A 219 -3.15 18.72 -7.12
N ALA A 220 -3.58 17.80 -6.24
CA ALA A 220 -3.36 17.93 -4.80
C ALA A 220 -1.86 18.00 -4.45
N ARG A 221 -1.03 17.15 -5.06
CA ARG A 221 0.44 17.14 -4.87
C ARG A 221 1.09 18.44 -5.33
N ALA A 222 0.62 19.01 -6.43
CA ALA A 222 1.08 20.29 -6.95
C ALA A 222 0.60 21.50 -6.13
N GLY A 223 -0.26 21.28 -5.12
CA GLY A 223 -0.86 22.35 -4.32
C GLY A 223 -1.92 23.14 -5.08
N GLY A 224 -2.48 22.57 -6.15
CA GLY A 224 -3.58 23.16 -6.91
C GLY A 224 -4.92 23.03 -6.19
N ASP A 225 -5.89 23.80 -6.66
CA ASP A 225 -7.27 23.71 -6.17
C ASP A 225 -7.95 22.47 -6.76
N LEU A 226 -8.52 21.64 -5.88
CA LEU A 226 -9.29 20.47 -6.29
C LEU A 226 -10.65 20.90 -6.85
N PRO A 227 -11.22 20.13 -7.80
CA PRO A 227 -12.57 20.39 -8.28
C PRO A 227 -13.57 20.33 -7.11
N ALA A 228 -14.67 21.09 -7.20
CA ALA A 228 -15.67 21.11 -6.13
C ALA A 228 -16.43 19.78 -6.01
N PHE A 229 -16.55 19.04 -7.12
CA PHE A 229 -17.30 17.79 -7.21
C PHE A 229 -16.52 16.73 -7.99
N ILE A 230 -16.68 15.48 -7.57
CA ILE A 230 -16.30 14.29 -8.35
C ILE A 230 -17.59 13.64 -8.83
N ARG A 231 -17.65 13.23 -10.10
CA ARG A 231 -18.75 12.41 -10.61
C ARG A 231 -18.54 10.96 -10.19
N LEU A 232 -19.56 10.35 -9.59
CA LEU A 232 -19.55 8.95 -9.22
C LEU A 232 -20.11 8.10 -10.38
N PRO A 233 -19.62 6.86 -10.54
CA PRO A 233 -20.08 5.95 -11.58
C PRO A 233 -21.41 5.31 -11.20
N GLU A 234 -22.51 5.72 -11.84
CA GLU A 234 -23.81 5.06 -11.73
C GLU A 234 -24.43 4.93 -13.14
N GLU A 235 -25.03 3.78 -13.44
CA GLU A 235 -25.49 3.42 -14.80
C GLU A 235 -26.70 4.26 -15.24
N GLU A 236 -27.64 4.51 -14.33
CA GLU A 236 -28.92 5.16 -14.64
C GLU A 236 -29.10 6.52 -13.95
N GLU A 237 -28.20 6.89 -13.03
CA GLU A 237 -28.29 8.12 -12.23
C GLU A 237 -27.01 8.97 -12.32
N LEU A 238 -27.19 10.30 -12.25
CA LEU A 238 -26.08 11.24 -12.18
C LEU A 238 -25.81 11.59 -10.73
N ARG A 239 -24.82 10.92 -10.15
CA ARG A 239 -24.40 11.18 -8.78
C ARG A 239 -23.08 11.94 -8.74
N PHE A 240 -23.04 12.97 -7.91
CA PHE A 240 -21.87 13.79 -7.66
C PHE A 240 -21.56 13.77 -6.18
N LEU A 241 -20.28 13.58 -5.85
CA LEU A 241 -19.77 13.78 -4.51
C LEU A 241 -19.16 15.18 -4.43
N GLN A 242 -19.68 16.01 -3.51
CA GLN A 242 -19.00 17.25 -3.16
C GLN A 242 -17.73 16.93 -2.38
N ILE A 243 -16.59 17.39 -2.90
CA ILE A 243 -15.29 17.30 -2.23
C ILE A 243 -14.74 18.69 -1.89
N GLU A 244 -15.46 19.75 -2.26
CA GLU A 244 -15.17 21.10 -1.84
C GLU A 244 -15.18 21.16 -0.31
N ASN A 245 -14.05 21.58 0.25
CA ASN A 245 -13.81 21.61 1.69
C ASN A 245 -13.74 20.26 2.42
N MET A 246 -13.53 19.15 1.72
CA MET A 246 -13.19 17.88 2.38
C MET A 246 -11.99 18.06 3.32
N GLU A 247 -12.03 17.36 4.45
CA GLU A 247 -10.89 17.30 5.36
C GLU A 247 -9.91 16.23 4.92
N VAL A 248 -10.43 15.06 4.53
CA VAL A 248 -9.66 13.91 4.08
C VAL A 248 -10.39 13.20 2.94
N LEU A 249 -9.64 12.72 1.95
CA LEU A 249 -10.07 11.74 0.98
C LEU A 249 -9.07 10.58 0.94
N GLU A 250 -9.58 9.37 1.12
CA GLU A 250 -8.82 8.12 1.13
C GLU A 250 -9.21 7.33 -0.11
N ILE A 251 -8.26 7.10 -1.00
CA ILE A 251 -8.49 6.45 -2.30
C ILE A 251 -7.71 5.14 -2.30
N PRO A 252 -8.38 3.97 -2.33
CA PRO A 252 -7.72 2.69 -2.56
C PRO A 252 -6.81 2.76 -3.78
N VAL A 253 -5.58 2.27 -3.66
CA VAL A 253 -4.61 2.40 -4.75
C VAL A 253 -5.02 1.67 -6.02
N GLY A 254 -5.80 0.58 -5.90
CA GLY A 254 -6.30 -0.17 -7.05
C GLY A 254 -7.21 0.67 -7.95
N LEU A 255 -7.79 1.75 -7.42
CA LEU A 255 -8.55 2.70 -8.23
C LEU A 255 -7.68 3.64 -9.08
N THR A 256 -6.36 3.68 -8.84
CA THR A 256 -5.47 4.71 -9.41
C THR A 256 -4.25 4.15 -10.12
N ILE A 257 -3.95 2.86 -9.92
CA ILE A 257 -2.80 2.20 -10.51
C ILE A 257 -3.30 1.39 -11.72
N PRO A 258 -2.90 1.74 -12.95
CA PRO A 258 -3.18 0.91 -14.12
C PRO A 258 -2.56 -0.49 -13.95
N GLY A 259 -3.26 -1.53 -14.40
CA GLY A 259 -2.75 -2.90 -14.29
C GLY A 259 -2.88 -3.51 -12.90
N PHE A 260 -3.62 -2.88 -11.98
CA PHE A 260 -3.83 -3.42 -10.65
C PHE A 260 -4.77 -4.63 -10.64
N TYR A 261 -5.77 -4.66 -11.53
CA TYR A 261 -6.75 -5.76 -11.67
C TYR A 261 -6.54 -6.56 -12.98
N ASP A 262 -5.51 -6.24 -13.77
CA ASP A 262 -5.27 -6.90 -15.07
C ASP A 262 -4.71 -8.33 -14.93
N ASP A 263 -4.26 -8.72 -13.72
CA ASP A 263 -3.74 -10.06 -13.44
C ASP A 263 -4.87 -11.13 -13.30
N ASP A 264 -6.15 -10.75 -13.46
CA ASP A 264 -7.35 -11.63 -13.39
C ASP A 264 -7.78 -12.25 -14.75
N GLU A 265 -7.11 -11.92 -15.87
CA GLU A 265 -7.44 -12.46 -17.21
C GLU A 265 -6.50 -13.61 -17.69
N ASP A 266 -6.01 -14.48 -16.80
CA ASP A 266 -5.41 -15.76 -17.22
C ASP A 266 -6.36 -16.93 -16.88
N ASP A 267 -6.92 -17.51 -17.95
CA ASP A 267 -7.93 -18.56 -18.01
C ASP A 267 -7.72 -19.73 -17.02
N GLY A 268 -8.73 -20.00 -16.18
CA GLY A 268 -9.11 -21.35 -15.75
C GLY A 268 -8.00 -22.28 -15.21
N GLN A 269 -7.10 -21.80 -14.35
CA GLN A 269 -6.11 -22.68 -13.71
C GLN A 269 -6.71 -23.40 -12.48
N GLU A 270 -6.79 -24.74 -12.58
CA GLU A 270 -7.07 -25.62 -11.45
C GLU A 270 -6.00 -25.44 -10.37
N VAL A 271 -6.44 -25.12 -9.15
CA VAL A 271 -5.59 -25.02 -7.96
C VAL A 271 -4.87 -26.36 -7.76
N PRO A 272 -3.53 -26.39 -7.60
CA PRO A 272 -2.82 -27.62 -7.27
C PRO A 272 -3.36 -28.23 -5.97
N GLU A 273 -3.79 -29.51 -6.01
CA GLU A 273 -4.37 -30.23 -4.85
C GLU A 273 -3.48 -30.18 -3.58
N THR A 274 -2.18 -29.94 -3.74
CA THR A 274 -1.21 -29.78 -2.66
C THR A 274 -1.46 -28.57 -1.76
N LEU A 275 -2.01 -27.47 -2.29
CA LEU A 275 -2.36 -26.29 -1.49
C LEU A 275 -3.68 -26.47 -0.72
N LEU A 276 -4.63 -27.23 -1.28
CA LEU A 276 -5.88 -27.59 -0.62
C LEU A 276 -5.65 -28.56 0.56
N LEU A 277 -4.59 -29.38 0.50
CA LEU A 277 -4.22 -30.29 1.58
C LEU A 277 -3.65 -29.57 2.81
N MET A 278 -3.07 -28.37 2.67
CA MET A 278 -2.59 -27.58 3.82
C MET A 278 -3.75 -26.92 4.59
N GLU A 279 -4.84 -26.54 3.92
CA GLU A 279 -6.07 -26.07 4.59
C GLU A 279 -6.75 -27.20 5.39
N ALA A 280 -6.65 -28.45 4.96
CA ALA A 280 -7.27 -29.60 5.64
C ALA A 280 -6.51 -30.06 6.90
N MET A 281 -5.25 -29.66 7.08
CA MET A 281 -4.44 -30.06 8.25
C MET A 281 -4.42 -29.04 9.39
N GLY A 282 -5.04 -27.87 9.22
CA GLY A 282 -5.09 -26.77 10.19
C GLY A 282 -6.33 -26.71 11.09
N THR A 283 -7.19 -27.72 11.07
CA THR A 283 -8.32 -27.84 12.02
C THR A 283 -8.32 -29.22 12.68
N ALA A 284 -7.63 -29.32 13.81
CA ALA A 284 -7.82 -30.35 14.83
C ALA A 284 -7.50 -29.77 16.21
#